data_AF-A0AAX4IWZ9-F1
#
_entry.id   AF-A0AAX4IWZ9-F1
#
_cell.length_a   1.000
_cell.length_b   1.000
_cell.length_c   1.000
_cell.angle_alpha   90.00
_cell.angle_beta   90.00
_cell.angle_gamma   90.00
#
_symmetry.space_group_name_H-M   'P 1'
#
loop_
_entity.id
_entity.type
_entity.pdbx_description
1 polymer ?
#
loop_
_entity_poly.entity_id
_entity_poly.type
_entity_poly.pdbx_seq_one_letter_code
_entity_poly.pdbx_strand_id
1 'polypeptide(L)'
;MKSSSILSLGLLLGATKAIDMREYAPACGVDRGFRIWYRELLASFEDATTVEGILDWFAPGGVMVLRDQEAAGDEILQAREAILPADGSVQWNHFPNTTIVSDETPTNKSFVVSGVLQITNGTCATTYFQTLFTVEKDLTTGQADLESHGGRILVYHGFSINATTDPCIK
;
A
#
# COMPACT_ATOMS: atom_id res chain seq x y z
N MET A 1 52.87 -14.96 9.05
CA MET A 1 51.75 -15.34 8.17
C MET A 1 50.65 -15.97 8.99
N LYS A 2 49.46 -15.35 9.02
CA LYS A 2 48.13 -15.98 8.95
C LYS A 2 47.10 -14.87 9.20
N SER A 3 46.70 -14.24 8.10
CA SER A 3 45.56 -13.34 8.03
C SER A 3 44.30 -14.19 8.15
N SER A 4 43.51 -14.01 9.21
CA SER A 4 42.20 -14.64 9.30
C SER A 4 41.19 -13.73 8.61
N SER A 5 40.90 -14.03 7.35
CA SER A 5 39.79 -13.45 6.60
C SER A 5 38.49 -13.86 7.27
N ILE A 6 37.83 -12.91 7.93
CA ILE A 6 36.44 -13.06 8.35
C ILE A 6 35.60 -12.99 7.06
N LEU A 7 35.07 -14.13 6.62
CA LEU A 7 34.03 -14.16 5.60
C LEU A 7 32.82 -13.41 6.15
N SER A 8 32.59 -12.19 5.66
CA SER A 8 31.31 -11.53 5.77
C SER A 8 30.30 -12.36 4.99
N LEU A 9 29.54 -13.20 5.69
CA LEU A 9 28.35 -13.84 5.17
C LEU A 9 27.32 -12.71 4.96
N GLY A 10 27.34 -12.11 3.77
CA GLY A 10 26.31 -11.16 3.38
C GLY A 10 24.98 -11.87 3.43
N LEU A 11 24.13 -11.49 4.39
CA LEU A 11 22.71 -11.82 4.34
C LEU A 11 22.18 -11.25 3.03
N LEU A 12 21.92 -12.14 2.07
CA LEU A 12 21.01 -11.87 0.97
C LEU A 12 19.63 -11.71 1.61
N LEU A 13 19.34 -10.53 2.14
CA LEU A 13 17.98 -10.08 2.36
C LEU A 13 17.30 -10.17 1.00
N GLY A 14 16.50 -11.22 0.81
CA GLY A 14 15.64 -11.32 -0.35
C GLY A 14 14.83 -10.03 -0.41
N ALA A 15 14.91 -9.30 -1.52
CA ALA A 15 14.11 -8.11 -1.73
C ALA A 15 12.63 -8.51 -1.63
N THR A 16 12.03 -8.29 -0.46
CA THR A 16 10.61 -8.49 -0.23
C THR A 16 9.88 -7.52 -1.14
N LYS A 17 9.03 -8.06 -2.01
CA LYS A 17 8.24 -7.21 -2.90
C LYS A 17 7.03 -6.73 -2.10
N ALA A 18 7.10 -5.49 -1.63
CA ALA A 18 5.96 -4.73 -1.10
C ALA A 18 4.64 -5.01 -1.85
N ILE A 19 4.73 -5.10 -3.18
CA ILE A 19 3.60 -5.39 -4.07
C ILE A 19 4.00 -6.27 -5.27
N ASP A 20 3.14 -7.23 -5.62
CA ASP A 20 3.21 -8.07 -6.81
C ASP A 20 1.96 -7.91 -7.69
N MET A 21 2.13 -7.18 -8.79
CA MET A 21 1.05 -6.82 -9.72
C MET A 21 0.77 -7.88 -10.81
N ARG A 22 1.29 -9.12 -10.70
CA ARG A 22 1.10 -10.16 -11.73
C ARG A 22 -0.36 -10.52 -11.95
N GLU A 23 -1.14 -10.61 -10.88
CA GLU A 23 -2.57 -10.97 -10.93
C GLU A 23 -3.51 -9.76 -11.02
N TYR A 24 -2.98 -8.53 -11.02
CA TYR A 24 -3.80 -7.32 -11.05
C TYR A 24 -4.71 -7.29 -12.29
N ALA A 25 -6.02 -7.29 -12.06
CA ALA A 25 -7.06 -7.19 -13.08
C ALA A 25 -8.01 -6.03 -12.77
N PRO A 26 -7.93 -4.91 -13.51
CA PRO A 26 -8.89 -3.82 -13.37
C PRO A 26 -10.19 -4.14 -14.10
N ALA A 27 -11.32 -3.78 -13.50
CA ALA A 27 -12.61 -3.79 -14.15
C ALA A 27 -12.77 -2.61 -15.14
N CYS A 28 -13.83 -2.64 -15.93
CA CYS A 28 -14.21 -1.52 -16.79
C CYS A 28 -14.38 -0.23 -15.98
N GLY A 29 -13.91 0.89 -16.54
CA GLY A 29 -14.03 2.22 -15.92
C GLY A 29 -12.90 2.61 -14.97
N VAL A 30 -12.02 1.68 -14.58
CA VAL A 30 -10.80 2.00 -13.84
C VAL A 30 -9.83 2.76 -14.75
N ASP A 31 -9.37 3.92 -14.29
CA ASP A 31 -8.47 4.79 -15.03
C ASP A 31 -7.15 4.08 -15.37
N ARG A 32 -6.67 4.25 -16.61
CA ARG A 32 -5.49 3.54 -17.11
C ARG A 32 -4.24 3.78 -16.26
N GLY A 33 -4.13 4.97 -15.66
CA GLY A 33 -3.02 5.34 -14.77
C GLY A 33 -3.01 4.60 -13.43
N PHE A 34 -4.14 4.05 -12.99
CA PHE A 34 -4.30 3.51 -11.64
C PHE A 34 -3.32 2.40 -11.31
N ARG A 35 -3.02 1.51 -12.27
CA ARG A 35 -2.05 0.41 -12.06
C ARG A 35 -0.67 0.91 -11.66
N ILE A 36 -0.21 2.00 -12.28
CA ILE A 36 1.13 2.57 -12.05
C ILE A 36 1.11 3.32 -10.72
N TRP A 37 0.13 4.20 -10.55
CA TRP A 37 -0.08 4.98 -9.33
C TRP A 37 -0.16 4.09 -8.07
N TYR A 38 -0.99 3.04 -8.10
CA TYR A 38 -1.17 2.15 -6.95
C TYR A 38 0.12 1.39 -6.58
N ARG A 39 0.91 0.98 -7.59
CA ARG A 39 2.20 0.32 -7.35
C ARG A 39 3.20 1.27 -6.69
N GLU A 40 3.25 2.51 -7.13
CA GLU A 40 4.16 3.53 -6.57
C GLU A 40 3.74 3.94 -5.16
N LEU A 41 2.43 4.12 -4.94
CA LEU A 41 1.86 4.35 -3.63
C LEU A 41 2.25 3.24 -2.66
N LEU A 42 1.97 1.97 -2.97
CA LEU A 42 2.34 0.88 -2.07
C LEU A 42 3.86 0.70 -1.91
N ALA A 43 4.65 0.96 -2.95
CA ALA A 43 6.11 0.93 -2.79
C ALA A 43 6.59 1.95 -1.73
N SER A 44 5.96 3.12 -1.67
CA SER A 44 6.24 4.14 -0.64
C SER A 44 5.68 3.72 0.73
N PHE A 45 4.42 3.27 0.79
CA PHE A 45 3.75 2.92 2.04
C PHE A 45 4.24 1.63 2.69
N GLU A 46 4.85 0.71 1.95
CA GLU A 46 5.26 -0.61 2.47
C GLU A 46 6.78 -0.72 2.70
N ASP A 47 7.55 0.32 2.40
CA ASP A 47 8.93 0.43 2.87
C ASP A 47 8.96 1.01 4.28
N ALA A 48 9.04 0.13 5.29
CA ALA A 48 9.01 0.49 6.71
C ALA A 48 9.98 1.61 7.13
N THR A 49 11.03 1.87 6.35
CA THR A 49 12.03 2.92 6.62
C THR A 49 11.73 4.27 5.97
N THR A 50 10.83 4.30 4.98
CA THR A 50 10.42 5.53 4.31
C THR A 50 9.47 6.33 5.19
N VAL A 51 9.87 7.57 5.50
CA VAL A 51 9.04 8.58 6.20
C VAL A 51 8.86 9.85 5.37
N GLU A 52 9.84 10.18 4.53
CA GLU A 52 9.77 11.33 3.63
C GLU A 52 8.76 11.07 2.50
N GLY A 53 7.98 12.10 2.15
CA GLY A 53 7.05 12.05 1.02
C GLY A 53 5.78 11.22 1.23
N ILE A 54 5.59 10.57 2.37
CA ILE A 54 4.36 9.81 2.69
C ILE A 54 3.14 10.74 2.78
N LEU A 55 3.30 11.88 3.43
CA LEU A 55 2.20 12.85 3.57
C LEU A 55 1.88 13.57 2.25
N ASP A 56 2.84 13.65 1.32
CA ASP A 56 2.66 14.29 0.01
C ASP A 56 1.67 13.55 -0.89
N TRP A 57 1.25 12.33 -0.53
CA TRP A 57 0.18 11.63 -1.22
C TRP A 57 -1.22 12.18 -0.88
N PHE A 58 -1.39 12.76 0.31
CA PHE A 58 -2.68 13.20 0.82
C PHE A 58 -2.98 14.64 0.44
N ALA A 59 -4.22 14.88 0.03
CA ALA A 59 -4.73 16.24 -0.11
C ALA A 59 -4.85 16.91 1.28
N PRO A 60 -4.95 18.24 1.35
CA PRO A 60 -5.26 18.92 2.60
C PRO A 60 -6.54 18.36 3.26
N GLY A 61 -6.41 17.84 4.48
CA GLY A 61 -7.51 17.19 5.19
C GLY A 61 -7.81 15.75 4.73
N GLY A 62 -6.98 15.17 3.87
CA GLY A 62 -7.04 13.75 3.52
C GLY A 62 -6.71 12.87 4.72
N VAL A 63 -7.35 11.71 4.78
CA VAL A 63 -7.28 10.82 5.94
C VAL A 63 -6.87 9.40 5.57
N MET A 64 -6.16 8.76 6.49
CA MET A 64 -5.92 7.33 6.48
C MET A 64 -6.82 6.66 7.54
N VAL A 65 -7.55 5.63 7.14
CA VAL A 65 -8.35 4.80 8.03
C VAL A 65 -7.79 3.39 8.03
N LEU A 66 -7.38 2.93 9.20
CA LEU A 66 -6.83 1.60 9.43
C LEU A 66 -7.44 1.01 10.70
N ARG A 67 -7.97 -0.23 10.62
CA ARG A 67 -8.59 -0.90 11.79
C ARG A 67 -9.63 -0.02 12.51
N ASP A 68 -10.48 0.65 11.74
CA ASP A 68 -11.50 1.60 12.21
C ASP A 68 -10.96 2.83 12.96
N GLN A 69 -9.66 3.12 12.86
CA GLN A 69 -9.04 4.34 13.38
C GLN A 69 -8.69 5.28 12.22
N GLU A 70 -9.17 6.50 12.31
CA GLU A 70 -8.83 7.59 11.39
C GLU A 70 -7.59 8.33 11.89
N ALA A 71 -6.68 8.64 10.96
CA ALA A 71 -5.47 9.39 11.18
C ALA A 71 -5.31 10.47 10.10
N ALA A 72 -4.93 11.67 10.49
CA ALA A 72 -4.70 12.80 9.58
C ALA A 72 -3.34 13.47 9.85
N GLY A 73 -2.73 14.03 8.80
CA GLY A 73 -1.42 14.68 8.91
C GLY A 73 -0.38 13.74 9.53
N ASP A 74 0.38 14.22 10.51
CA ASP A 74 1.46 13.46 11.16
C ASP A 74 0.98 12.17 11.85
N GLU A 75 -0.31 12.07 12.22
CA GLU A 75 -0.87 10.85 12.80
C GLU A 75 -0.83 9.67 11.81
N ILE A 76 -0.82 9.94 10.51
CA ILE A 76 -0.69 8.91 9.47
C ILE A 76 0.63 8.17 9.60
N LEU A 77 1.72 8.89 9.89
CA LEU A 77 3.04 8.29 10.09
C LEU A 77 3.04 7.37 11.32
N GLN A 78 2.38 7.79 12.40
CA GLN A 78 2.26 6.99 13.63
C GLN A 78 1.40 5.74 13.42
N ALA A 79 0.26 5.88 12.75
CA ALA A 79 -0.63 4.76 12.43
C ALA A 79 0.08 3.71 11.56
N ARG A 80 0.91 4.16 10.62
CA ARG A 80 1.73 3.31 9.77
C ARG A 80 2.86 2.62 10.54
N GLU A 81 3.61 3.34 11.36
CA GLU A 81 4.68 2.75 12.17
C GLU A 81 4.15 1.66 13.13
N ALA A 82 2.94 1.85 13.66
CA ALA A 82 2.30 0.89 14.56
C ALA A 82 1.97 -0.48 13.93
N ILE A 83 1.83 -0.55 12.60
CA ILE A 83 1.49 -1.78 11.88
C ILE A 83 2.63 -2.31 11.01
N LEU A 84 3.60 -1.44 10.66
CA LEU A 84 4.77 -1.76 9.86
C LEU A 84 6.02 -1.09 10.48
N PRO A 85 6.58 -1.65 11.56
CA PRO A 85 7.69 -1.02 12.29
C PRO A 85 8.99 -1.00 11.46
N ALA A 86 9.77 0.06 11.61
CA ALA A 86 11.01 0.28 10.85
C ALA A 86 12.14 -0.74 11.15
N ASP A 87 12.00 -1.52 12.23
CA ASP A 87 12.96 -2.59 12.58
C ASP A 87 12.82 -3.83 11.69
N GLY A 88 11.85 -3.86 10.77
CA GLY A 88 11.60 -4.96 9.85
C GLY A 88 11.00 -6.20 10.53
N SER A 89 10.54 -6.08 11.78
CA SER A 89 9.88 -7.16 12.52
C SER A 89 8.55 -7.58 11.88
N VAL A 90 7.94 -6.71 11.06
CA VAL A 90 6.76 -6.99 10.26
C VAL A 90 7.06 -6.69 8.79
N GLN A 91 6.67 -7.59 7.90
CA GLN A 91 6.78 -7.39 6.44
C GLN A 91 5.48 -7.77 5.76
N TRP A 92 5.06 -6.93 4.82
CA TRP A 92 3.83 -7.08 4.06
C TRP A 92 4.15 -7.31 2.59
N ASN A 93 3.49 -8.28 1.96
CA ASN A 93 3.55 -8.48 0.52
C ASN A 93 2.12 -8.48 -0.04
N HIS A 94 1.80 -7.50 -0.88
CA HIS A 94 0.49 -7.34 -1.49
C HIS A 94 0.41 -8.07 -2.84
N PHE A 95 -0.65 -8.85 -3.03
CA PHE A 95 -0.99 -9.53 -4.29
C PHE A 95 -2.39 -9.09 -4.73
N PRO A 96 -2.53 -7.86 -5.27
CA PRO A 96 -3.81 -7.35 -5.78
C PRO A 96 -4.29 -8.18 -6.98
N ASN A 97 -5.59 -8.46 -7.02
CA ASN A 97 -6.20 -9.20 -8.13
C ASN A 97 -7.39 -8.48 -8.76
N THR A 98 -8.15 -7.68 -8.01
CA THR A 98 -9.36 -7.02 -8.51
C THR A 98 -9.28 -5.54 -8.18
N THR A 99 -9.63 -4.69 -9.14
CA THR A 99 -9.83 -3.27 -8.90
C THR A 99 -11.09 -2.80 -9.59
N ILE A 100 -11.94 -2.08 -8.87
CA ILE A 100 -13.20 -1.54 -9.39
C ILE A 100 -13.31 -0.05 -9.05
N VAL A 101 -14.13 0.67 -9.81
CA VAL A 101 -14.65 1.97 -9.39
C VAL A 101 -15.83 1.71 -8.46
N SER A 102 -15.73 2.15 -7.21
CA SER A 102 -16.79 1.96 -6.21
C SER A 102 -17.78 3.12 -6.16
N ASP A 103 -17.29 4.33 -6.44
CA ASP A 103 -18.10 5.54 -6.52
C ASP A 103 -17.40 6.59 -7.39
N GLU A 104 -18.17 7.53 -7.94
CA GLU A 104 -17.64 8.63 -8.74
C GLU A 104 -18.55 9.86 -8.67
N THR A 105 -17.96 11.01 -8.35
CA THR A 105 -18.62 12.31 -8.34
C THR A 105 -17.98 13.22 -9.41
N PRO A 106 -18.50 14.44 -9.63
CA PRO A 106 -17.84 15.40 -10.52
C PRO A 106 -16.40 15.74 -10.12
N THR A 107 -16.08 15.67 -8.83
CA THR A 107 -14.80 16.14 -8.27
C THR A 107 -13.93 15.03 -7.70
N ASN A 108 -14.45 13.82 -7.52
CA ASN A 108 -13.75 12.72 -6.84
C ASN A 108 -14.03 11.40 -7.53
N LYS A 109 -13.10 10.46 -7.43
CA LYS A 109 -13.30 9.09 -7.88
C LYS A 109 -12.79 8.11 -6.83
N SER A 110 -13.56 7.08 -6.58
CA SER A 110 -13.26 6.07 -5.58
C SER A 110 -12.99 4.71 -6.21
N PHE A 111 -11.91 4.07 -5.78
CA PHE A 111 -11.48 2.76 -6.24
C PHE A 111 -11.40 1.80 -5.07
N VAL A 112 -11.90 0.58 -5.25
CA VAL A 112 -11.63 -0.51 -4.32
C VAL A 112 -10.66 -1.47 -4.97
N VAL A 113 -9.52 -1.69 -4.32
CA VAL A 113 -8.56 -2.73 -4.65
C VAL A 113 -8.79 -3.90 -3.71
N SER A 114 -8.84 -5.12 -4.23
CA SER A 114 -8.93 -6.35 -3.45
C SER A 114 -7.80 -7.29 -3.84
N GLY A 115 -7.38 -8.13 -2.89
CA GLY A 115 -6.36 -9.12 -3.15
C GLY A 115 -5.99 -9.93 -1.92
N VAL A 116 -4.80 -10.51 -1.98
CA VAL A 116 -4.21 -11.27 -0.89
C VAL A 116 -3.06 -10.47 -0.29
N LEU A 117 -2.98 -10.40 1.03
CA LEU A 117 -1.87 -9.83 1.77
C LEU A 117 -1.19 -10.96 2.55
N GLN A 118 0.13 -11.10 2.35
CA GLN A 118 0.96 -11.95 3.19
C GLN A 118 1.66 -11.10 4.23
N ILE A 119 1.62 -11.55 5.48
CA ILE A 119 2.23 -10.88 6.63
C ILE A 119 3.26 -11.82 7.24
N THR A 120 4.50 -11.36 7.34
CA THR A 120 5.58 -12.06 8.03
C THR A 120 5.96 -11.29 9.29
N ASN A 121 5.87 -11.92 10.46
CA ASN A 121 6.22 -11.31 11.76
C ASN A 121 6.84 -12.30 12.77
N GLY A 122 7.70 -13.19 12.28
CA GLY A 122 8.16 -14.38 13.02
C GLY A 122 7.29 -15.62 12.74
N THR A 123 6.07 -15.41 12.27
CA THR A 123 5.25 -16.42 11.58
C THR A 123 4.80 -15.86 10.23
N CYS A 124 4.28 -16.70 9.34
CA CYS A 124 3.71 -16.25 8.06
C CYS A 124 2.20 -16.52 8.04
N ALA A 125 1.42 -15.47 7.79
CA ALA A 125 -0.03 -15.53 7.70
C ALA A 125 -0.52 -14.88 6.40
N THR A 126 -1.70 -15.29 5.95
CA THR A 126 -2.32 -14.77 4.72
C THR A 126 -3.73 -14.27 5.02
N THR A 127 -4.08 -13.09 4.49
CA THR A 127 -5.41 -12.50 4.63
C THR A 127 -5.91 -11.94 3.31
N TYR A 128 -7.23 -11.88 3.13
CA TYR A 128 -7.83 -11.11 2.06
C TYR A 128 -7.98 -9.65 2.49
N PHE A 129 -7.42 -8.74 1.70
CA PHE A 129 -7.51 -7.31 1.95
C PHE A 129 -8.47 -6.63 0.97
N GLN A 130 -9.03 -5.52 1.43
CA GLN A 130 -9.59 -4.48 0.59
C GLN A 130 -9.02 -3.12 1.00
N THR A 131 -8.76 -2.28 0.01
CA THR A 131 -8.40 -0.89 0.22
C THR A 131 -9.28 -0.01 -0.66
N LEU A 132 -10.00 0.91 -0.03
CA LEU A 132 -10.72 1.99 -0.68
C LEU A 132 -9.80 3.21 -0.79
N PHE A 133 -9.63 3.70 -2.00
CA PHE A 133 -8.97 4.97 -2.30
C PHE A 133 -9.99 5.94 -2.86
N THR A 134 -10.16 7.10 -2.23
CA THR A 134 -10.89 8.22 -2.83
C THR A 134 -9.87 9.29 -3.19
N VAL A 135 -9.83 9.65 -4.47
CA VAL A 135 -8.90 10.65 -5.01
C VAL A 135 -9.66 11.79 -5.67
N GLU A 136 -9.06 12.97 -5.65
CA GLU A 136 -9.53 14.11 -6.44
C GLU A 136 -9.48 13.79 -7.94
N LYS A 137 -10.34 14.46 -8.71
CA LYS A 137 -10.34 14.40 -10.17
C LYS A 137 -9.69 15.64 -10.75
N ASP A 138 -8.97 15.45 -11.85
CA ASP A 138 -8.62 16.57 -12.73
C ASP A 138 -9.91 17.09 -13.37
N LEU A 139 -10.27 18.34 -13.07
CA LEU A 139 -11.53 18.95 -13.52
C LEU A 139 -11.57 19.23 -15.03
N THR A 140 -10.43 19.23 -15.71
CA THR A 140 -10.33 19.44 -17.16
C THR A 140 -10.62 18.13 -17.91
N THR A 141 -10.04 17.02 -17.43
CA THR A 141 -10.16 15.71 -18.08
C THR A 141 -11.34 14.89 -17.54
N GLY A 142 -11.81 15.21 -16.33
CA GLY A 142 -12.81 14.43 -15.62
C GLY A 142 -12.31 13.04 -15.21
N GLN A 143 -10.99 12.81 -15.18
CA GLN A 143 -10.37 11.56 -14.72
C GLN A 143 -9.86 11.72 -13.29
N ALA A 144 -9.58 10.60 -12.62
CA ALA A 144 -8.86 10.64 -11.36
C ALA A 144 -7.49 11.30 -11.56
N ASP A 145 -7.13 12.26 -10.68
CA ASP A 145 -5.79 12.84 -10.66
C ASP A 145 -4.85 11.89 -9.92
N LEU A 146 -4.07 11.16 -10.71
CA LEU A 146 -3.21 10.05 -10.25
C LEU A 146 -1.72 10.42 -10.36
N GLU A 147 -1.38 11.68 -10.14
CA GLU A 147 0.01 12.11 -10.00
C GLU A 147 0.63 11.55 -8.72
N SER A 148 1.78 10.88 -8.85
CA SER A 148 2.51 10.33 -7.72
C SER A 148 3.03 11.45 -6.83
N HIS A 149 2.76 11.36 -5.51
CA HIS A 149 3.02 12.46 -4.55
C HIS A 149 2.32 13.79 -4.90
N GLY A 150 1.24 13.77 -5.68
CA GLY A 150 0.51 14.99 -6.09
C GLY A 150 -0.44 15.56 -5.05
N GLY A 151 -0.56 14.95 -3.85
CA GLY A 151 -1.47 15.39 -2.80
C GLY A 151 -2.94 15.29 -3.19
N ARG A 152 -3.37 14.12 -3.70
CA ARG A 152 -4.72 13.91 -4.27
C ARG A 152 -5.56 12.88 -3.51
N ILE A 153 -5.00 12.18 -2.53
CA ILE A 153 -5.76 11.22 -1.72
C ILE A 153 -6.60 11.97 -0.69
N LEU A 154 -7.92 11.83 -0.79
CA LEU A 154 -8.88 12.30 0.20
C LEU A 154 -9.13 11.23 1.27
N VAL A 155 -9.18 9.95 0.86
CA VAL A 155 -9.36 8.82 1.77
C VAL A 155 -8.46 7.67 1.32
N TYR A 156 -7.62 7.17 2.22
CA TYR A 156 -6.99 5.86 2.16
C TYR A 156 -7.63 5.01 3.24
N HIS A 157 -8.46 4.02 2.90
CA HIS A 157 -9.11 3.17 3.90
C HIS A 157 -8.78 1.71 3.64
N GLY A 158 -7.88 1.16 4.45
CA GLY A 158 -7.48 -0.25 4.40
C GLY A 158 -8.22 -1.08 5.44
N PHE A 159 -8.85 -2.18 5.02
CA PHE A 159 -9.49 -3.14 5.91
C PHE A 159 -9.31 -4.58 5.42
N SER A 160 -9.22 -5.52 6.36
CA SER A 160 -9.11 -6.96 6.07
C SER A 160 -10.48 -7.62 6.24
N ILE A 161 -10.89 -8.46 5.29
CA ILE A 161 -12.18 -9.14 5.35
C ILE A 161 -12.08 -10.45 6.15
N ASN A 162 -11.05 -11.26 5.88
CA ASN A 162 -10.89 -12.59 6.47
C ASN A 162 -9.41 -12.94 6.58
N ALA A 163 -8.86 -12.92 7.81
CA ALA A 163 -7.52 -13.41 8.09
C ALA A 163 -7.53 -14.93 8.27
N THR A 164 -6.58 -15.62 7.63
CA THR A 164 -6.33 -17.05 7.84
C THR A 164 -4.94 -17.24 8.42
N THR A 165 -4.77 -18.21 9.30
CA THR A 165 -3.46 -18.62 9.84
C THR A 165 -2.77 -19.65 8.97
N ASP A 166 -3.23 -19.83 7.73
CA ASP A 166 -2.63 -20.79 6.81
C ASP A 166 -1.21 -20.32 6.44
N PRO A 167 -0.25 -21.25 6.33
CA PRO A 167 1.10 -20.90 5.91
C PRO A 167 1.03 -20.15 4.57
N CYS A 168 1.89 -19.15 4.39
CA CYS A 168 1.96 -18.41 3.14
C CYS A 168 2.31 -19.36 1.99
N ILE A 169 1.32 -19.67 1.15
CA ILE A 169 1.49 -20.46 -0.07
C ILE A 169 1.05 -19.54 -1.23
N LYS A 170 2.01 -18.90 -1.89
CA LYS A 170 1.83 -18.36 -3.25
C LYS A 170 3.05 -18.64 -4.10
#